data_AF-A0A6A7MEI5-F1
#
_entry.id   AF-A0A6A7MEI5-F1
#
_cell.length_a   1.000
_cell.length_b   1.000
_cell.length_c   1.000
_cell.angle_alpha   90.00
_cell.angle_beta   90.00
_cell.angle_gamma   90.00
#
_symmetry.space_group_name_H-M   'P 1'
#
loop_
_entity.id
_entity.type
_entity.pdbx_description
1 polymer ?
#
loop_
_entity_poly.entity_id
_entity_poly.type
_entity_poly.pdbx_seq_one_letter_code
_entity_poly.pdbx_strand_id
1 'polypeptide(L)'
;MRYDAITLDTNIFADNGYRLESGLLAELSQFKKDFPKFVLSDVVHRELRLHLVAAVTDQRTKLLSAAKRARNAQLLSPSDVDTITKICEAAATPDVAVEGRLTKFAAETGLQIIGTPHL
;
A
#
# COMPACT_ATOMS: atom_id res chain seq x y z
N MET A 1 10.54 -9.69 -31.97
CA MET A 1 10.26 -8.44 -31.23
C MET A 1 11.08 -8.46 -29.95
N ARG A 2 11.71 -7.34 -29.59
CA ARG A 2 12.44 -7.17 -28.32
C ARG A 2 11.57 -6.24 -27.47
N TYR A 3 11.07 -6.74 -26.35
CA TYR A 3 10.30 -5.96 -25.39
C TYR A 3 11.18 -5.75 -24.17
N ASP A 4 11.44 -4.49 -23.85
CA ASP A 4 12.42 -4.13 -22.82
C ASP A 4 11.78 -3.68 -21.50
N ALA A 5 10.47 -3.44 -21.50
CA ALA A 5 9.73 -2.97 -20.33
C ALA A 5 8.33 -3.57 -20.21
N ILE A 6 7.85 -3.67 -18.98
CA ILE A 6 6.47 -3.97 -18.60
C ILE A 6 5.97 -2.82 -17.72
N THR A 7 4.70 -2.45 -17.91
CA THR A 7 3.99 -1.46 -17.08
C THR A 7 2.62 -2.01 -16.72
N LEU A 8 2.02 -1.48 -15.67
CA LEU A 8 0.68 -1.84 -15.21
C LEU A 8 -0.18 -0.59 -15.11
N ASP A 9 -1.44 -0.72 -15.51
CA ASP A 9 -2.48 0.26 -15.23
C ASP A 9 -2.95 0.16 -13.77
N THR A 10 -3.51 1.23 -13.22
CA THR A 10 -4.04 1.25 -11.85
C THR A 10 -5.09 0.18 -11.59
N ASN A 11 -5.88 -0.18 -12.60
CA ASN A 11 -6.90 -1.23 -12.48
C ASN A 11 -6.29 -2.60 -12.13
N ILE A 12 -5.07 -2.91 -12.62
CA ILE A 12 -4.41 -4.18 -12.27
C ILE A 12 -4.09 -4.24 -10.77
N PHE A 13 -3.70 -3.12 -10.17
CA PHE A 13 -3.49 -3.06 -8.72
C PHE A 13 -4.81 -3.23 -7.96
N ALA A 14 -5.87 -2.58 -8.43
CA ALA A 14 -7.20 -2.67 -7.83
C ALA A 14 -7.77 -4.09 -7.86
N ASP A 15 -7.72 -4.76 -9.02
CA ASP A 15 -8.22 -6.12 -9.21
C ASP A 15 -7.44 -7.15 -8.37
N ASN A 16 -6.18 -6.86 -8.06
CA ASN A 16 -5.35 -7.66 -7.15
C ASN A 16 -5.43 -7.20 -5.69
N GLY A 17 -6.38 -6.30 -5.36
CA GLY A 17 -6.64 -5.83 -3.99
C GLY A 17 -5.48 -5.05 -3.36
N TYR A 18 -4.63 -4.43 -4.18
CA TYR A 18 -3.44 -3.68 -3.75
C TYR A 18 -2.48 -4.51 -2.89
N ARG A 19 -2.42 -5.83 -3.10
CA ARG A 19 -1.61 -6.77 -2.33
C ARG A 19 -0.16 -6.80 -2.82
N LEU A 20 0.58 -5.72 -2.62
CA LEU A 20 1.96 -5.59 -3.11
C LEU A 20 2.90 -6.71 -2.64
N GLU A 21 2.63 -7.31 -1.48
CA GLU A 21 3.46 -8.33 -0.83
C GLU A 21 2.97 -9.77 -1.09
N SER A 22 1.89 -9.97 -1.84
CA SER A 22 1.39 -11.35 -2.10
C SER A 22 0.64 -11.49 -3.42
N GLY A 23 0.55 -12.72 -3.92
CA GLY A 23 -0.14 -12.99 -5.19
C GLY A 23 0.61 -12.40 -6.38
N LEU A 24 -0.11 -12.06 -7.44
CA LEU A 24 0.48 -11.68 -8.72
C LEU A 24 1.44 -10.47 -8.63
N LEU A 25 1.11 -9.47 -7.80
CA LEU A 25 1.95 -8.28 -7.68
C LEU A 25 3.30 -8.57 -7.01
N ALA A 26 3.38 -9.55 -6.12
CA ALA A 26 4.64 -9.97 -5.51
C ALA A 26 5.57 -10.69 -6.52
N GLU A 27 4.99 -11.40 -7.49
CA GLU A 27 5.75 -12.08 -8.56
C GLU A 27 6.49 -11.08 -9.47
N LEU A 28 6.13 -9.79 -9.47
CA LEU A 28 6.88 -8.74 -10.18
C LEU A 28 8.32 -8.60 -9.67
N SER A 29 8.65 -9.13 -8.49
CA SER A 29 10.01 -9.22 -7.96
C SER A 29 10.97 -9.97 -8.88
N GLN A 30 10.46 -10.90 -9.71
CA GLN A 30 11.28 -11.60 -10.70
C GLN A 30 11.92 -10.66 -11.73
N PHE A 31 11.30 -9.49 -11.99
CA PHE A 31 11.80 -8.49 -12.94
C PHE A 31 12.91 -7.60 -12.37
N LYS A 32 13.27 -7.72 -11.08
CA LYS A 32 14.29 -6.86 -10.45
C LYS A 32 15.65 -6.95 -11.15
N LYS A 33 16.06 -8.15 -11.53
CA LYS A 33 17.37 -8.41 -12.16
C LYS A 33 17.25 -8.75 -13.64
N ASP A 34 16.10 -9.26 -14.07
CA ASP A 34 15.88 -9.77 -15.40
C ASP A 34 15.17 -8.77 -16.32
N PHE A 35 14.98 -9.17 -17.57
CA PHE A 35 14.13 -8.46 -18.54
C PHE A 35 12.74 -9.08 -18.57
N PRO A 36 11.69 -8.30 -18.83
CA PRO A 36 11.67 -6.84 -19.06
C PRO A 36 11.79 -5.99 -17.78
N LYS A 37 12.15 -4.70 -17.91
CA LYS A 37 12.16 -3.74 -16.80
C LYS A 37 10.75 -3.37 -16.36
N PHE A 38 10.48 -3.39 -15.07
CA PHE A 38 9.19 -2.93 -14.55
C PHE A 38 9.20 -1.40 -14.38
N VAL A 39 8.29 -0.71 -15.06
CA VAL A 39 8.16 0.74 -15.05
C VAL A 39 6.72 1.14 -14.76
N LEU A 40 6.51 2.27 -14.08
CA LEU A 40 5.19 2.91 -13.94
C LEU A 40 5.30 4.39 -14.30
N SER A 41 4.22 4.97 -14.83
CA SER A 41 4.15 6.43 -14.91
C SER A 41 4.02 7.04 -13.52
N ASP A 42 4.46 8.29 -13.39
CA ASP A 42 4.23 9.11 -12.19
C ASP A 42 2.74 9.22 -11.82
N VAL A 43 1.86 9.30 -12.81
CA VAL A 43 0.40 9.30 -12.63
C VAL A 43 -0.07 8.01 -11.96
N VAL A 44 0.27 6.84 -12.51
CA VAL A 44 -0.15 5.54 -11.95
C VAL A 44 0.42 5.35 -10.54
N HIS A 45 1.68 5.73 -10.31
CA HIS A 45 2.29 5.68 -8.99
C HIS A 45 1.54 6.57 -7.97
N ARG A 46 1.15 7.79 -8.37
CA ARG A 46 0.39 8.71 -7.52
C ARG A 46 -0.99 8.14 -7.19
N GLU A 47 -1.71 7.59 -8.16
CA GLU A 47 -3.02 6.99 -7.93
C GLU A 47 -2.92 5.76 -7.00
N LEU A 48 -1.93 4.89 -7.23
CA LEU A 48 -1.65 3.76 -6.35
C LEU A 48 -1.41 4.24 -4.91
N ARG A 49 -0.57 5.27 -4.72
CA ARG A 49 -0.34 5.88 -3.39
C ARG A 49 -1.65 6.36 -2.75
N LEU A 50 -2.49 7.09 -3.49
CA LEU A 50 -3.77 7.61 -2.98
C LEU A 50 -4.68 6.48 -2.50
N HIS A 51 -4.82 5.41 -3.28
CA HIS A 51 -5.63 4.25 -2.90
C HIS A 51 -5.08 3.54 -1.66
N LEU A 52 -3.76 3.37 -1.57
CA LEU A 52 -3.11 2.76 -0.41
C LEU A 52 -3.31 3.60 0.87
N VAL A 53 -3.15 4.92 0.79
CA VAL A 53 -3.37 5.83 1.94
C VAL A 53 -4.82 5.78 2.39
N ALA A 54 -5.77 5.81 1.46
CA ALA A 54 -7.19 5.68 1.76
C ALA A 54 -7.50 4.34 2.46
N ALA A 55 -6.93 3.23 1.96
CA ALA A 55 -7.12 1.91 2.57
C ALA A 55 -6.55 1.83 3.99
N VAL A 56 -5.33 2.31 4.24
CA VAL A 56 -4.73 2.31 5.59
C VAL A 56 -5.54 3.20 6.55
N THR A 57 -6.01 4.35 6.08
CA THR A 57 -6.85 5.28 6.87
C THR A 57 -8.18 4.64 7.25
N ASP A 58 -8.83 3.95 6.31
CA ASP A 58 -10.07 3.22 6.54
C ASP A 58 -9.88 2.07 7.53
N GLN A 59 -8.80 1.29 7.40
CA GLN A 59 -8.51 0.20 8.35
C GLN A 59 -8.25 0.72 9.78
N ARG A 60 -7.51 1.84 9.92
CA ARG A 60 -7.31 2.48 11.23
C ARG A 60 -8.64 2.92 11.84
N THR A 61 -9.52 3.54 11.06
CA THR A 61 -10.85 3.95 11.50
C THR A 61 -11.71 2.76 11.90
N LYS A 62 -11.69 1.69 11.10
CA LYS A 62 -12.43 0.45 11.38
C LYS A 62 -11.95 -0.23 12.65
N LEU A 63 -10.64 -0.27 12.90
CA LEU A 63 -10.07 -0.82 14.13
C LEU A 63 -10.55 -0.06 15.37
N LEU A 64 -10.45 1.27 15.37
CA LEU A 64 -10.92 2.12 16.47
C LEU A 64 -12.44 1.99 16.70
N SER A 65 -13.21 1.92 15.61
CA SER A 65 -14.67 1.69 15.67
C SER A 65 -15.00 0.30 16.25
N ALA A 66 -14.28 -0.74 15.83
CA ALA A 66 -14.46 -2.09 16.33
C ALA A 66 -14.14 -2.19 17.84
N ALA A 67 -13.07 -1.54 18.31
CA ALA A 67 -12.75 -1.47 19.73
C ALA A 67 -13.88 -0.83 20.55
N LYS A 68 -14.44 0.29 20.07
CA LYS A 68 -15.60 0.94 20.70
C LYS A 68 -16.83 0.04 20.73
N ARG A 69 -17.14 -0.68 19.64
CA ARG A 69 -18.26 -1.62 19.58
C ARG A 69 -18.06 -2.81 20.53
N ALA A 70 -16.85 -3.35 20.60
CA ALA A 70 -16.51 -4.46 21.51
C ALA A 70 -16.66 -4.03 22.98
N ARG A 71 -16.31 -2.79 23.33
CA ARG A 71 -16.61 -2.22 24.65
C ARG A 71 -18.12 -2.16 24.91
N ASN A 72 -18.91 -1.66 23.96
CA ASN A 72 -20.37 -1.56 24.14
C ASN A 72 -21.02 -2.94 24.32
N ALA A 73 -20.44 -3.98 23.71
CA ALA A 73 -20.85 -5.38 23.87
C ALA A 73 -20.28 -6.04 25.15
N GLN A 74 -19.63 -5.27 26.04
CA GLN A 74 -19.01 -5.75 27.28
C GLN A 74 -17.88 -6.78 27.07
N LEU A 75 -17.34 -6.89 25.86
CA LEU A 75 -16.20 -7.76 25.54
C LEU A 75 -14.86 -7.13 25.95
N LEU A 76 -14.76 -5.80 25.86
CA LEU A 76 -13.56 -5.05 26.23
C LEU A 76 -13.84 -4.07 27.37
N SER A 77 -12.86 -3.89 28.24
CA SER A 77 -12.88 -2.87 29.28
C SER A 77 -12.55 -1.47 28.70
N PRO A 78 -12.83 -0.37 29.44
CA PRO A 78 -12.37 0.95 29.04
C PRO A 78 -10.84 1.04 28.85
N SER A 79 -10.06 0.39 29.73
CA SER A 79 -8.59 0.37 29.64
C SER A 79 -8.07 -0.35 28.40
N ASP A 80 -8.78 -1.37 27.92
CA ASP A 80 -8.41 -2.07 26.68
C ASP A 80 -8.59 -1.14 25.47
N VAL A 81 -9.70 -0.40 25.42
CA VAL A 81 -9.95 0.59 24.35
C VAL A 81 -8.92 1.71 24.38
N ASP A 82 -8.56 2.21 25.57
CA ASP A 82 -7.52 3.24 25.73
C ASP A 82 -6.17 2.73 25.24
N THR A 83 -5.84 1.47 25.54
CA THR A 83 -4.60 0.83 25.09
C THR A 83 -4.58 0.70 23.56
N ILE A 84 -5.65 0.21 22.94
CA ILE A 84 -5.77 0.12 21.48
C ILE A 84 -5.66 1.51 20.82
N THR A 85 -6.28 2.53 21.44
CA THR A 85 -6.23 3.91 20.94
C THR A 85 -4.80 4.44 20.97
N LYS A 86 -4.09 4.28 22.09
CA LYS A 86 -2.67 4.67 22.22
C LYS A 86 -1.77 3.95 21.22
N ILE A 87 -2.01 2.65 20.97
CA ILE A 87 -1.28 1.89 19.94
C ILE A 87 -1.51 2.53 18.56
N CYS A 88 -2.75 2.86 18.22
CA CYS A 88 -3.07 3.50 16.94
C CYS A 88 -2.45 4.90 16.82
N GLU A 89 -2.41 5.67 17.91
CA GLU A 89 -1.80 7.01 17.96
C GLU A 89 -0.27 6.97 17.84
N ALA A 90 0.38 5.98 18.45
CA ALA A 90 1.83 5.80 18.36
C ALA A 90 2.28 5.15 17.05
N ALA A 91 1.38 4.48 16.32
CA ALA A 91 1.69 3.89 15.02
C ALA A 91 1.99 4.97 13.97
N ALA A 92 2.75 4.59 12.94
CA ALA A 92 3.05 5.45 11.79
C ALA A 92 1.76 6.03 11.18
N THR A 93 1.83 7.26 10.67
CA THR A 93 0.72 7.84 9.91
C THR A 93 0.47 7.03 8.63
N PRO A 94 -0.75 7.05 8.07
CA PRO A 94 -1.05 6.36 6.82
C PRO A 94 -0.07 6.70 5.70
N ASP A 95 0.27 7.98 5.53
CA ASP A 95 1.25 8.43 4.53
C ASP A 95 2.64 7.82 4.71
N VAL A 96 3.15 7.76 5.95
CA VAL A 96 4.46 7.20 6.27
C VAL A 96 4.47 5.69 6.07
N ALA A 97 3.40 5.00 6.53
CA ALA A 97 3.26 3.57 6.34
C ALA A 97 3.23 3.20 4.85
N VAL A 98 2.50 3.97 4.03
CA VAL A 98 2.39 3.75 2.59
C VAL A 98 3.69 4.09 1.86
N GLU A 99 4.39 5.17 2.22
CA GLU A 99 5.70 5.47 1.64
C GLU A 99 6.71 4.33 1.91
N GLY A 100 6.75 3.83 3.15
CA GLY A 100 7.60 2.68 3.48
C GLY A 100 7.25 1.43 2.67
N ARG A 101 5.95 1.19 2.47
CA ARG A 101 5.43 0.08 1.67
C ARG A 101 5.79 0.18 0.19
N LEU A 102 5.60 1.35 -0.42
CA LEU A 102 5.94 1.61 -1.83
C LEU A 102 7.45 1.58 -2.06
N THR A 103 8.23 2.16 -1.15
CA THR A 103 9.70 2.12 -1.20
C THR A 103 10.21 0.68 -1.19
N LYS A 104 9.67 -0.15 -0.29
CA LYS A 104 10.02 -1.57 -0.22
C LYS A 104 9.64 -2.30 -1.51
N PHE A 105 8.41 -2.11 -1.98
CA PHE A 105 7.94 -2.73 -3.23
C PHE A 105 8.81 -2.34 -4.43
N ALA A 106 9.21 -1.07 -4.53
CA ALA A 106 10.09 -0.61 -5.60
C ALA A 106 11.49 -1.26 -5.50
N ALA A 107 12.04 -1.35 -4.29
CA ALA A 107 13.31 -2.01 -4.05
C ALA A 107 13.28 -3.52 -4.36
N GLU A 108 12.16 -4.19 -4.11
CA GLU A 108 11.97 -5.63 -4.36
C GLU A 108 11.70 -5.97 -5.82
N THR A 109 11.06 -5.07 -6.57
CA THR A 109 10.69 -5.28 -7.97
C THR A 109 11.63 -4.62 -8.98
N GLY A 110 12.51 -3.72 -8.53
CA GLY A 110 13.31 -2.89 -9.43
C GLY A 110 12.46 -1.86 -10.20
N LEU A 111 11.27 -1.54 -9.69
CA LEU A 111 10.35 -0.57 -10.27
C LEU A 111 11.03 0.77 -10.53
N GLN A 112 10.86 1.30 -11.73
CA GLN A 112 11.26 2.66 -12.09
C GLN A 112 10.03 3.52 -12.34
N ILE A 113 9.97 4.68 -11.70
CA ILE A 113 8.92 5.67 -11.97
C ILE A 113 9.41 6.59 -13.08
N ILE A 114 8.64 6.66 -14.16
CA ILE A 114 8.91 7.53 -15.30
C ILE A 114 7.97 8.73 -15.20
N GLY A 115 8.54 9.91 -15.01
CA GLY A 115 7.81 11.17 -15.02
C GLY A 115 7.88 11.86 -16.38
N THR A 116 6.96 12.79 -16.60
CA THR A 116 7.04 13.70 -17.76
C THR A 116 8.08 14.79 -17.46
N PRO A 117 9.02 15.13 -18.37
CA PRO A 117 9.83 16.33 -18.21
C PRO A 117 8.88 17.53 -18.15
N HIS A 118 8.97 18.33 -17.10
CA HIS A 118 8.24 19.60 -17.06
C HIS A 118 8.69 20.45 -18.26
N LEU A 119 7.78 20.65 -19.23
CA LEU A 119 7.93 21.64 -20.31
C LEU A 119 7.76 23.06 -19.77
#